data_AF-A0A843CD96-F1
#
_entry.id   AF-A0A843CD96-F1
#
_cell.length_a   1.000
_cell.length_b   1.000
_cell.length_c   1.000
_cell.angle_alpha   90.00
_cell.angle_beta   90.00
_cell.angle_gamma   90.00
#
_symmetry.space_group_name_H-M   'P 1'
#
loop_
_entity.id
_entity.type
_entity.pdbx_description
1 polymer ?
#
loop_
_entity_poly.entity_id
_entity_poly.type
_entity_poly.pdbx_seq_one_letter_code
_entity_poly.pdbx_strand_id
1 'polypeptide(L)' 'MYVFIIMMWLLILAGGGILVVVVSKISISGYGNEIDFLIASLIKAVIAILLVIAWIIVLSKLKNKIFQKQIES' A
#
# COMPACT_ATOMS: atom_id res chain seq x y z
N MET A 1 7.43 7.76 -21.44
CA MET A 1 7.27 6.28 -21.31
C MET A 1 8.08 5.70 -20.14
N TYR A 2 9.41 5.88 -20.09
CA TYR A 2 10.25 5.33 -19.01
C TYR A 2 9.93 5.81 -17.59
N VAL A 3 9.51 7.08 -17.44
CA VAL A 3 9.12 7.66 -16.14
C VAL A 3 7.94 6.91 -15.51
N PHE A 4 6.97 6.46 -16.31
CA PHE A 4 5.83 5.71 -15.81
C PHE A 4 6.25 4.35 -15.23
N ILE A 5 7.16 3.65 -15.91
CA ILE A 5 7.67 2.34 -15.49
C ILE A 5 8.48 2.47 -14.20
N ILE A 6 9.43 3.42 -14.13
CA ILE A 6 10.25 3.64 -12.92
C ILE A 6 9.38 3.99 -11.71
N MET A 7 8.35 4.83 -11.91
CA MET A 7 7.43 5.21 -10.86
C MET A 7 6.64 4.00 -10.34
N MET A 8 6.21 3.11 -11.24
CA MET A 8 5.50 1.89 -10.85
C MET A 8 6.39 0.97 -9.99
N TRP A 9 7.65 0.80 -10.37
CA TRP A 9 8.62 0.01 -9.61
C TRP A 9 8.90 0.59 -8.21
N LEU A 10 9.08 1.91 -8.10
CA LEU A 10 9.27 2.57 -6.80
C LEU A 10 8.04 2.42 -5.90
N LEU A 11 6.85 2.49 -6.48
CA LEU A 11 5.61 2.23 -5.76
C LEU A 11 5.53 0.77 -5.27
N ILE A 12 6.04 -0.19 -6.05
CA ILE A 12 6.11 -1.61 -5.62
C ILE A 12 7.02 -1.80 -4.42
N LEU A 13 8.20 -1.19 -4.45
CA LEU A 13 9.14 -1.22 -3.34
C LEU A 13 8.61 -0.50 -2.10
N ALA A 14 7.99 0.67 -2.27
CA ALA A 14 7.42 1.43 -1.17
C ALA A 14 6.24 0.69 -0.52
N GLY A 15 5.29 0.19 -1.31
CA GLY A 15 4.13 -0.54 -0.80
C GLY A 15 4.53 -1.81 -0.05
N GLY A 16 5.42 -2.62 -0.64
CA GLY A 16 5.93 -3.83 0.01
C GLY A 16 6.71 -3.54 1.29
N GLY A 17 7.58 -2.52 1.28
CA GLY A 17 8.35 -2.12 2.46
C GLY A 17 7.48 -1.59 3.60
N ILE A 18 6.50 -0.73 3.30
CA ILE A 18 5.55 -0.22 4.30
C ILE A 18 4.74 -1.37 4.91
N LEU A 19 4.24 -2.29 4.08
CA LEU A 19 3.40 -3.39 4.56
C LEU A 19 4.16 -4.26 5.57
N VAL A 20 5.40 -4.63 5.27
CA VAL A 20 6.22 -5.48 6.15
C VAL A 20 6.50 -4.81 7.49
N VAL A 21 6.85 -3.51 7.50
CA VAL A 21 7.16 -2.78 8.73
C VAL A 21 5.91 -2.63 9.61
N VAL A 22 4.75 -2.36 9.01
CA VAL A 22 3.48 -2.20 9.73
C VAL A 22 2.98 -3.56 10.25
N VAL A 23 2.99 -4.60 9.43
CA VAL A 23 2.56 -5.96 9.81
C VAL A 23 3.49 -6.56 10.88
N SER A 24 4.79 -6.29 10.82
CA SER A 24 5.78 -6.78 11.78
C SER A 24 5.62 -6.17 13.17
N LYS A 25 5.24 -4.88 13.26
CA LYS A 25 5.02 -4.22 14.55
C LYS A 25 3.69 -4.57 15.22
N ILE A 26 2.76 -5.21 14.50
CA ILE A 26 1.50 -5.69 15.07
C ILE A 26 1.76 -7.04 15.76
N SER A 27 2.09 -6.96 17.05
CA SER A 27 2.11 -8.06 18.01
C SER A 27 1.24 -7.64 19.19
N ILE A 28 0.05 -8.24 19.31
CA ILE A 28 -0.90 -7.98 20.41
C ILE A 28 -0.76 -9.17 21.37
N SER A 29 -0.39 -8.90 22.62
CA SER A 29 -0.06 -9.91 23.64
C SER A 29 -0.82 -9.69 24.96
N GLY A 30 -2.13 -9.42 24.90
CA GLY A 30 -2.84 -8.84 26.05
C GLY A 30 -4.25 -9.38 26.36
N TYR A 31 -4.86 -10.17 25.49
CA TYR A 31 -6.28 -10.54 25.57
C TYR A 31 -6.56 -11.97 25.07
N GLY A 32 -5.98 -12.99 25.69
CA GLY A 32 -6.32 -14.40 25.43
C GLY A 32 -5.95 -14.89 24.01
N ASN A 33 -5.16 -15.96 23.94
CA ASN A 33 -4.44 -16.37 22.73
C ASN A 33 -5.27 -16.48 21.44
N GLU A 34 -6.56 -16.81 21.51
CA GLU A 34 -7.41 -16.99 20.33
C GLU A 34 -8.06 -15.68 19.83
N ILE A 35 -8.49 -14.80 20.73
CA ILE A 35 -9.16 -13.54 20.36
C ILE A 35 -8.13 -12.51 19.90
N ASP A 36 -6.98 -12.44 20.56
CA ASP A 36 -5.84 -11.61 20.14
C ASP A 36 -5.39 -11.92 18.70
N PHE A 37 -5.31 -13.21 18.35
CA PHE A 37 -4.87 -13.65 17.04
C PHE A 37 -5.87 -13.25 15.94
N LEU A 38 -7.17 -13.41 16.19
CA LEU A 38 -8.22 -13.03 15.24
C LEU A 38 -8.25 -11.51 15.01
N ILE A 39 -8.17 -10.70 16.06
CA ILE A 39 -8.17 -9.24 15.96
C ILE A 39 -6.90 -8.75 15.27
N ALA A 40 -5.74 -9.32 15.61
CA ALA A 40 -4.48 -8.99 14.95
C ALA A 40 -4.51 -9.32 13.45
N SER A 41 -5.08 -10.46 13.07
CA SER A 41 -5.24 -10.88 11.67
C SER A 41 -6.18 -9.95 10.91
N LEU A 42 -7.32 -9.59 11.51
CA LEU A 42 -8.29 -8.68 10.91
C LEU A 42 -7.69 -7.31 10.64
N ILE A 43 -6.99 -6.73 11.63
CA ILE A 43 -6.33 -5.43 11.49
C ILE A 43 -5.25 -5.48 10.39
N LYS A 44 -4.43 -6.53 10.35
CA LYS A 44 -3.44 -6.74 9.28
C LYS A 44 -4.09 -6.77 7.90
N ALA A 45 -5.21 -7.48 7.76
CA ALA A 45 -5.95 -7.56 6.51
C ALA A 45 -6.54 -6.21 6.08
N VAL A 46 -7.17 -5.48 7.01
CA VAL A 46 -7.74 -4.15 6.72
C VAL A 46 -6.66 -3.16 6.29
N ILE A 47 -5.50 -3.17 6.96
CA ILE A 47 -4.36 -2.32 6.59
C ILE A 47 -3.84 -2.68 5.20
N ALA A 48 -3.73 -3.98 4.89
CA ALA A 48 -3.32 -4.42 3.56
C ALA A 48 -4.27 -3.93 2.46
N ILE A 49 -5.58 -4.01 2.70
CA ILE A 49 -6.60 -3.50 1.76
C ILE A 49 -6.49 -1.99 1.59
N LEU A 50 -6.35 -1.23 2.68
CA LEU A 50 -6.15 0.23 2.61
C LEU A 50 -4.91 0.61 1.82
N LEU A 51 -3.82 -0.15 1.96
CA LEU A 51 -2.60 0.06 1.19
C LEU A 51 -2.83 -0.13 -0.32
N VAL A 52 -3.56 -1.19 -0.71
CA VAL A 52 -3.91 -1.43 -2.12
C VAL A 52 -4.77 -0.28 -2.67
N ILE A 53 -5.73 0.21 -1.90
CA ILE A 53 -6.57 1.36 -2.29
C ILE A 53 -5.71 2.61 -2.49
N ALA A 54 -4.78 2.90 -1.57
CA ALA A 54 -3.86 4.03 -1.70
C ALA A 54 -3.06 3.96 -3.01
N TRP A 55 -2.63 2.75 -3.37
CA TRP A 55 -1.88 2.51 -4.59
C TRP A 55 -2.71 2.73 -5.86
N ILE A 56 -3.96 2.27 -5.87
CA ILE A 56 -4.90 2.53 -6.97
C ILE A 56 -5.10 4.03 -7.17
N ILE A 57 -5.25 4.80 -6.09
CA ILE A 57 -5.39 6.26 -6.14
C ILE A 57 -4.12 6.90 -6.71
N VAL A 58 -2.94 6.48 -6.23
CA VAL A 58 -1.66 7.03 -6.69
C VAL A 58 -1.45 6.73 -8.18
N LEU A 59 -1.69 5.49 -8.62
CA LEU A 59 -1.62 5.10 -10.04
C LEU A 59 -2.60 5.89 -10.90
N SER A 60 -3.85 6.05 -10.43
CA SER A 60 -4.89 6.80 -11.15
C SER A 60 -4.51 8.28 -11.31
N LYS A 61 -4.05 8.94 -10.24
CA LYS A 61 -3.59 10.33 -10.30
C LYS A 61 -2.33 10.50 -11.15
N LEU A 62 -1.38 9.56 -11.07
CA LEU A 62 -0.16 9.60 -11.88
C LEU A 62 -0.47 9.44 -13.36
N LYS A 63 -1.34 8.50 -13.74
CA LYS A 63 -1.76 8.32 -15.14
C LYS A 63 -2.40 9.61 -15.66
N ASN A 64 -3.31 10.22 -14.90
CA ASN A 64 -3.97 11.45 -15.30
C ASN A 64 -3.00 12.64 -15.45
N LYS A 65 -2.05 12.80 -14.52
CA LYS A 65 -1.03 13.85 -14.58
C LYS A 65 -0.02 13.67 -15.71
N ILE A 66 0.40 12.44 -15.98
CA ILE A 66 1.33 12.13 -17.07
C ILE A 66 0.63 12.34 -18.42
N PHE A 67 -0.67 12.01 -18.53
CA PHE A 67 -1.44 12.20 -19.75
C PHE A 67 -1.71 13.69 -20.05
N GLN A 68 -2.11 14.48 -19.05
CA GLN A 68 -2.31 15.93 -19.27
C GLN A 68 -1.01 16.65 -19.62
N LYS A 69 0.11 16.31 -18.97
CA LYS A 69 1.43 16.89 -19.30
C LYS A 69 1.93 16.56 -20.71
N GLN A 70 1.40 15.52 -21.36
CA GLN A 70 1.74 15.20 -22.74
C GLN A 70 0.90 15.97 -23.77
N ILE A 71 -0.21 16.59 -23.38
CA ILE A 71 -1.10 17.34 -24.30
C ILE A 71 -0.78 18.85 -24.28
N GLU A 72 -0.12 19.35 -23.23
CA GLU A 72 0.38 20.74 -23.13
C GLU A 72 1.70 21.00 -23.87
N SER A 73 2.30 19.98 -24.52
CA SER A 73 3.48 20.12 -25.38
C SER A 73 3.18 19.67 -26.80
#